data_AF-A0A7V9ZB17-F1
#
_entry.id   AF-A0A7V9ZB17-F1
#
_cell.length_a   1.000
_cell.length_b   1.000
_cell.length_c   1.000
_cell.angle_alpha   90.00
_cell.angle_beta   90.00
_cell.angle_gamma   90.00
#
_symmetry.space_group_name_H-M   'P 1'
#
loop_
_entity.id
_entity.type
_entity.pdbx_description
1 polymer ?
#
loop_
_entity_poly.entity_id
_entity_poly.type
_entity_poly.pdbx_seq_one_letter_code
_entity_poly.pdbx_strand_id
1 'polypeptide(L)'
;MRNSSVFRSVFGALALAATIVVNVVFAQDQTPINSIQSSDKLTVTLKAKLPDYKGPSRFAGRKALITFSPDESLAAMSGKGGTISVWDMETGELKATLKNGKDKVSGFAFSPDGRTAATRDYLDKSVRLWEVGSWKLKATIPGRKRNLETRIKSGISFEEEFGPVPFSPDGGSVLAEREDDVVTVSDVPSGQERMTLKHDTRDSGAKETAKVMLFGGTRHFLALQTGYSADGKWIFTINGDKSAKIWDAADGRLKTNITNNERIYRASFTPDGSGLLTVEQEGGMKLWDVETGTLRGQVAPKGHLEGYMKGFEFSADGRTIATFTAGDTRLWNVKTAELLFKLPKSEGTDVGFSPDGHWLATASNDKQTAGKLWNVETGELKLALPPVGYKTVSVIFNTDGTLLATTNDKGVMLWDAQRGTLLARLDEARYPVAFGRDGRTLVTGGRNDTALLWRIEPRL
;
A
#
# COMPACT_ATOMS: atom_id res chain seq x y z
N MET A 1 30.27 -3.15 65.14
CA MET A 1 29.77 -3.39 66.50
C MET A 1 28.47 -2.61 66.68
N ARG A 2 27.37 -3.32 67.02
CA ARG A 2 26.18 -2.92 67.84
C ARG A 2 25.55 -1.52 67.59
N ASN A 3 24.25 -1.27 67.58
CA ASN A 3 22.99 -1.98 67.86
C ASN A 3 21.89 -0.91 67.56
N SER A 4 20.76 -1.23 66.89
CA SER A 4 19.41 -1.42 67.46
C SER A 4 18.96 -0.35 68.49
N SER A 5 17.75 0.20 68.59
CA SER A 5 16.44 0.09 67.93
C SER A 5 15.40 0.74 68.88
N VAL A 6 14.22 1.12 68.34
CA VAL A 6 12.87 1.02 68.99
C VAL A 6 12.27 2.17 69.84
N PHE A 7 11.19 2.76 69.25
CA PHE A 7 9.85 3.14 69.74
C PHE A 7 9.60 3.98 71.01
N ARG A 8 8.68 4.97 70.87
CA ARG A 8 7.33 4.92 71.49
C ARG A 8 6.34 5.92 70.90
N SER A 9 5.14 5.41 70.60
CA SER A 9 3.90 6.08 70.20
C SER A 9 3.11 6.59 71.41
N VAL A 10 2.29 7.64 71.25
CA VAL A 10 0.97 7.76 71.93
C VAL A 10 -0.03 8.47 71.00
N PHE A 11 -1.23 7.88 70.96
CA PHE A 11 -2.42 8.18 70.17
C PHE A 11 -3.23 9.39 70.67
N GLY A 12 -4.00 9.99 69.75
CA GLY A 12 -5.19 10.80 70.06
C GLY A 12 -6.12 10.83 68.84
N ALA A 13 -7.15 9.97 68.84
CA ALA A 13 -8.14 9.79 67.79
C ALA A 13 -9.47 10.47 68.13
N LEU A 14 -10.21 10.94 67.12
CA LEU A 14 -11.68 10.87 66.91
C LEU A 14 -11.98 11.71 65.64
N ALA A 15 -12.22 11.15 64.45
CA ALA A 15 -13.39 10.42 63.93
C ALA A 15 -14.61 11.31 63.59
N LEU A 16 -14.86 11.52 62.28
CA LEU A 16 -16.17 11.29 61.66
C LEU A 16 -16.01 11.03 60.14
N ALA A 17 -16.89 10.18 59.60
CA ALA A 17 -16.69 9.32 58.44
C ALA A 17 -17.08 9.92 57.08
N ALA A 18 -16.42 9.47 56.01
CA ALA A 18 -17.02 9.30 54.69
C ALA A 18 -16.26 8.19 53.93
N THR A 19 -17.03 7.30 53.30
CA THR A 19 -16.67 6.04 52.65
C THR A 19 -15.47 6.14 51.68
N ILE A 20 -14.42 5.34 51.91
CA ILE A 20 -13.32 5.14 50.96
C ILE A 20 -13.71 4.04 49.98
N VAL A 21 -13.86 4.39 48.71
CA VAL A 21 -13.77 3.43 47.60
C VAL A 21 -12.30 3.20 47.34
N VAL A 22 -11.84 1.97 47.55
CA VAL A 22 -10.50 1.52 47.16
C VAL A 22 -10.50 1.36 45.64
N ASN A 23 -9.88 2.30 44.92
CA ASN A 23 -9.38 2.02 43.58
C ASN A 23 -7.87 1.76 43.69
N VAL A 24 -7.52 0.51 43.40
CA VAL A 24 -6.14 0.04 43.26
C VAL A 24 -5.51 0.79 42.09
N VAL A 25 -4.56 1.66 42.39
CA VAL A 25 -3.72 2.35 41.40
C VAL A 25 -2.66 1.36 40.93
N PHE A 26 -2.75 0.92 39.67
CA PHE A 26 -1.57 0.41 38.97
C PHE A 26 -0.82 1.59 38.38
N ALA A 27 0.40 1.82 38.86
CA ALA A 27 1.36 2.69 38.22
C ALA A 27 1.81 2.06 36.91
N GLN A 28 1.51 2.71 35.79
CA GLN A 28 2.29 2.60 34.56
C GLN A 28 2.75 4.00 34.18
N ASP A 29 4.07 4.13 34.10
CA ASP A 29 4.88 5.27 33.69
C ASP A 29 4.18 6.24 32.72
N GLN A 30 3.51 7.27 33.27
CA GLN A 30 3.10 8.45 32.51
C GLN A 30 4.25 9.46 32.48
N THR A 31 5.22 9.21 31.60
CA THR A 31 5.91 10.35 30.98
C THR A 31 5.00 10.84 29.85
N PRO A 32 4.56 12.12 29.84
CA PRO A 32 3.76 12.61 28.73
C PRO A 32 4.64 12.67 27.48
N ILE A 33 4.48 11.72 26.57
CA ILE A 33 5.02 11.80 25.21
C ILE A 33 4.11 12.74 24.42
N ASN A 34 4.12 14.03 24.75
CA ASN A 34 3.34 15.05 24.05
C ASN A 34 4.16 16.35 23.95
N SER A 35 5.23 16.31 23.16
CA SER A 35 5.67 17.52 22.46
C SER A 35 6.02 17.15 21.03
N ILE A 36 4.98 17.16 20.18
CA ILE A 36 5.21 17.24 18.75
C ILE A 36 5.56 18.70 18.50
N GLN A 37 6.72 18.96 17.88
CA GLN A 37 7.05 20.28 17.38
C GLN A 37 6.02 20.62 16.29
N SER A 38 4.97 21.32 16.71
CA SER A 38 3.80 21.70 15.93
C SER A 38 3.80 23.21 15.78
N SER A 39 3.46 23.68 14.60
CA SER A 39 3.27 25.11 14.34
C SER A 39 1.98 25.62 14.97
N ASP A 40 1.85 26.94 15.10
CA ASP A 40 0.63 27.60 15.60
C ASP A 40 -0.61 27.33 14.74
N LYS A 41 -0.45 26.72 13.56
CA LYS A 41 -1.53 26.43 12.60
C LYS A 41 -2.04 24.99 12.65
N LEU A 42 -1.31 24.07 13.30
CA LEU A 42 -1.62 22.63 13.21
C LEU A 42 -1.35 21.94 14.54
N THR A 43 -2.37 21.36 15.17
CA THR A 43 -2.20 20.41 16.25
C THR A 43 -2.08 19.01 15.66
N VAL A 44 -1.04 18.28 16.05
CA VAL A 44 -0.94 16.85 15.78
C VAL A 44 -0.88 16.13 17.13
N THR A 45 -1.67 15.08 17.30
CA THR A 45 -1.76 14.31 18.55
C THR A 45 -1.58 12.83 18.26
N LEU A 46 -0.69 12.16 18.99
CA LEU A 46 -0.61 10.71 18.96
C LEU A 46 -1.83 10.14 19.69
N LYS A 47 -2.70 9.42 18.99
CA LYS A 47 -3.90 8.80 19.56
C LYS A 47 -3.63 7.42 20.10
N ALA A 48 -2.90 6.60 19.35
CA ALA A 48 -2.58 5.23 19.74
C ALA A 48 -1.24 4.76 19.18
N LYS A 49 -0.58 3.88 19.94
CA LYS A 49 0.53 3.05 19.45
C LYS A 49 -0.06 1.67 19.19
N LEU A 50 0.06 1.20 17.95
CA LEU A 50 -0.51 -0.05 17.45
C LEU A 50 0.62 -1.10 17.38
N PRO A 51 0.80 -1.96 18.41
CA PRO A 51 1.90 -2.91 18.48
C PRO A 51 1.79 -4.03 17.43
N ASP A 52 2.83 -4.85 17.32
CA ASP A 52 2.92 -5.99 16.42
C ASP A 52 2.84 -5.68 14.92
N TYR A 53 3.06 -4.41 14.56
CA TYR A 53 3.22 -3.99 13.19
C TYR A 53 4.57 -4.46 12.63
N LYS A 54 4.56 -5.37 11.66
CA LYS A 54 5.77 -5.73 10.93
C LYS A 54 5.93 -4.78 9.75
N GLY A 55 6.68 -3.70 9.98
CA GLY A 55 7.04 -2.75 8.94
C GLY A 55 7.86 -3.39 7.82
N PRO A 56 7.93 -2.74 6.65
CA PRO A 56 8.82 -3.18 5.58
C PRO A 56 10.26 -3.17 6.10
N SER A 57 11.01 -4.26 5.86
CA SER A 57 12.46 -4.17 6.02
C SER A 57 12.95 -3.14 5.00
N ARG A 58 13.81 -2.22 5.45
CA ARG A 58 14.30 -1.00 4.75
C ARG A 58 14.85 -1.18 3.31
N PHE A 59 14.85 -2.39 2.76
CA PHE A 59 15.61 -2.74 1.55
C PHE A 59 14.86 -3.59 0.51
N ALA A 60 13.54 -3.79 0.60
CA ALA A 60 12.90 -4.86 -0.19
C ALA A 60 11.61 -4.48 -0.94
N GLY A 61 11.42 -3.24 -1.38
CA GLY A 61 10.30 -2.88 -2.29
C GLY A 61 8.87 -3.12 -1.76
N ARG A 62 8.74 -3.52 -0.50
CA ARG A 62 7.44 -3.81 0.12
C ARG A 62 6.70 -2.49 0.32
N LYS A 63 5.67 -2.23 -0.49
CA LYS A 63 4.55 -1.38 -0.05
C LYS A 63 3.99 -2.04 1.21
N ALA A 64 4.08 -1.35 2.33
CA ALA A 64 3.47 -1.83 3.55
C ALA A 64 1.97 -2.00 3.30
N LEU A 65 1.42 -3.14 3.70
CA LEU A 65 -0.04 -3.30 3.74
C LEU A 65 -0.52 -2.52 4.96
N ILE A 66 -0.76 -1.22 4.81
CA ILE A 66 -1.73 -0.51 5.64
C ILE A 66 -2.89 -0.23 4.70
N THR A 67 -4.07 -0.70 5.05
CA THR A 67 -5.29 -0.40 4.29
C THR A 67 -6.41 -0.06 5.24
N PHE A 68 -7.22 0.92 4.87
CA PHE A 68 -8.40 1.32 5.64
C PHE A 68 -9.62 0.57 5.13
N SER A 69 -10.59 0.34 6.01
CA SER A 69 -11.94 0.00 5.57
C SER A 69 -12.53 1.17 4.76
N PRO A 70 -13.52 0.94 3.87
CA PRO A 70 -14.08 2.01 3.04
C PRO A 70 -14.68 3.19 3.83
N ASP A 71 -15.17 2.92 5.03
CA ASP A 71 -15.71 3.88 6.01
C ASP A 71 -14.65 4.40 7.00
N GLU A 72 -13.42 3.91 6.91
CA GLU A 72 -12.25 4.28 7.72
C GLU A 72 -12.33 4.00 9.21
N SER A 73 -13.37 3.31 9.65
CA SER A 73 -13.51 2.88 11.04
C SER A 73 -12.43 1.87 11.44
N LEU A 74 -11.82 1.19 10.47
CA LEU A 74 -10.79 0.17 10.68
C LEU A 74 -9.54 0.43 9.83
N ALA A 75 -8.36 0.08 10.37
CA ALA A 75 -7.16 -0.13 9.59
C ALA A 75 -6.61 -1.54 9.78
N ALA A 76 -6.29 -2.19 8.67
CA ALA A 76 -5.62 -3.47 8.63
C ALA A 76 -4.14 -3.30 8.30
N MET A 77 -3.29 -4.02 9.02
CA MET A 77 -1.85 -3.94 8.87
C MET A 77 -1.14 -5.28 8.95
N SER A 78 0.01 -5.40 8.28
CA SER A 78 0.84 -6.60 8.38
C SER A 78 1.38 -6.82 9.79
N GLY A 79 1.00 -7.94 10.41
CA GLY A 79 1.35 -8.31 11.78
C GLY A 79 2.60 -9.19 11.90
N LYS A 80 3.07 -9.40 13.14
CA LYS A 80 4.09 -10.42 13.46
C LYS A 80 3.61 -11.82 13.06
N GLY A 81 4.55 -12.71 12.74
CA GLY A 81 4.23 -14.08 12.32
C GLY A 81 3.57 -14.19 10.94
N GLY A 82 3.40 -13.08 10.21
CA GLY A 82 2.73 -13.07 8.90
C GLY A 82 1.21 -13.07 8.99
N THR A 83 0.65 -12.50 10.05
CA THR A 83 -0.79 -12.26 10.19
C THR A 83 -1.18 -10.89 9.63
N ILE A 84 -2.48 -10.59 9.64
CA ILE A 84 -3.00 -9.22 9.48
C ILE A 84 -3.68 -8.82 10.79
N SER A 85 -3.22 -7.75 11.41
CA SER A 85 -3.87 -7.15 12.59
C SER A 85 -4.83 -6.06 12.13
N VAL A 86 -6.06 -6.06 12.63
CA VAL A 86 -7.09 -5.07 12.31
C VAL A 86 -7.43 -4.26 13.54
N TRP A 87 -7.37 -2.94 13.41
CA TRP A 87 -7.47 -1.98 14.50
C TRP A 87 -8.65 -1.06 14.27
N ASP A 88 -9.29 -0.66 15.36
CA ASP A 88 -10.28 0.41 15.39
C ASP A 88 -9.58 1.77 15.36
N MET A 89 -9.98 2.61 14.41
CA MET A 89 -9.33 3.90 14.20
C MET A 89 -9.79 4.99 15.14
N GLU A 90 -10.92 4.80 15.84
CA GLU A 90 -11.35 5.73 16.88
C GLU A 90 -10.72 5.37 18.23
N THR A 91 -10.78 4.10 18.61
CA THR A 91 -10.33 3.66 19.95
C THR A 91 -8.86 3.22 19.99
N GLY A 92 -8.27 2.88 18.84
CA GLY A 92 -6.93 2.28 18.78
C GLY A 92 -6.88 0.83 19.25
N GLU A 93 -8.02 0.18 19.46
CA GLU A 93 -8.10 -1.20 19.95
C GLU A 93 -7.93 -2.22 18.82
N LEU A 94 -7.28 -3.35 19.15
CA LEU A 94 -7.19 -4.49 18.24
C LEU A 94 -8.56 -5.19 18.14
N LYS A 95 -9.16 -5.20 16.95
CA LYS A 95 -10.43 -5.91 16.68
C LYS A 95 -10.22 -7.35 16.24
N ALA A 96 -9.16 -7.62 15.46
CA ALA A 96 -8.89 -8.98 14.97
C ALA A 96 -7.43 -9.21 14.60
N THR A 97 -7.02 -10.48 14.66
CA THR A 97 -5.77 -10.98 14.08
C THR A 97 -6.07 -12.11 13.11
N LEU A 98 -5.98 -11.83 11.82
CA LEU A 98 -6.34 -12.75 10.74
C LEU A 98 -5.13 -13.56 10.28
N LYS A 99 -5.34 -14.86 10.06
CA LYS A 99 -4.31 -15.82 9.65
C LYS A 99 -4.81 -16.74 8.54
N ASN A 100 -3.90 -17.09 7.63
CA ASN A 100 -4.14 -18.10 6.59
C ASN A 100 -3.47 -19.41 6.97
N GLY A 101 -4.15 -20.19 7.83
CA GLY A 101 -3.69 -21.52 8.19
C GLY A 101 -2.31 -21.52 8.87
N LYS A 102 -1.36 -22.24 8.28
CA LYS A 102 0.01 -22.39 8.77
C LYS A 102 1.01 -21.43 8.12
N ASP A 103 0.63 -20.77 7.03
CA ASP A 103 1.53 -19.94 6.24
C ASP A 103 1.22 -18.45 6.43
N LYS A 104 2.08 -17.61 5.86
CA LYS A 104 1.97 -16.14 6.00
C LYS A 104 0.83 -15.61 5.13
N VAL A 105 0.25 -14.49 5.51
CA VAL A 105 -0.64 -13.72 4.64
C VAL A 105 0.21 -12.91 3.65
N SER A 106 -0.12 -13.05 2.37
CA SER A 106 0.57 -12.38 1.26
C SER A 106 -0.20 -11.17 0.73
N GLY A 107 -1.51 -11.13 0.88
CA GLY A 107 -2.36 -10.02 0.46
C GLY A 107 -3.58 -9.88 1.35
N PHE A 108 -4.08 -8.65 1.47
CA PHE A 108 -5.28 -8.32 2.24
C PHE A 108 -6.08 -7.22 1.54
N ALA A 109 -7.41 -7.28 1.63
CA ALA A 109 -8.29 -6.20 1.20
C ALA A 109 -9.63 -6.23 1.95
N PHE A 110 -10.25 -5.07 2.13
CA PHE A 110 -11.67 -4.95 2.44
C PHE A 110 -12.47 -4.95 1.13
N SER A 111 -13.69 -5.50 1.15
CA SER A 111 -14.66 -5.31 0.07
C SER A 111 -15.08 -3.84 0.01
N PRO A 112 -15.52 -3.33 -1.16
CA PRO A 112 -15.94 -1.93 -1.32
C PRO A 112 -17.07 -1.49 -0.38
N ASP A 113 -17.94 -2.42 0.03
CA ASP A 113 -19.02 -2.17 0.99
C ASP A 113 -18.56 -2.25 2.47
N GLY A 114 -17.30 -2.62 2.72
CA GLY A 114 -16.70 -2.76 4.05
C GLY A 114 -17.20 -3.94 4.86
N ARG A 115 -18.09 -4.79 4.31
CA ARG A 115 -18.73 -5.89 5.07
C ARG A 115 -17.93 -7.18 5.07
N THR A 116 -17.06 -7.37 4.07
CA THR A 116 -16.20 -8.54 3.95
C THR A 116 -14.72 -8.12 3.88
N ALA A 117 -13.84 -8.92 4.45
CA ALA A 117 -12.41 -8.80 4.24
C ALA A 117 -11.87 -10.07 3.58
N ALA A 118 -10.78 -9.98 2.85
CA ALA A 118 -10.12 -11.12 2.24
C ALA A 118 -8.64 -11.18 2.62
N THR A 119 -8.13 -12.37 2.94
CA THR A 119 -6.70 -12.65 3.13
C THR A 119 -6.24 -13.69 2.11
N ARG A 120 -5.08 -13.49 1.49
CA ARG A 120 -4.45 -14.45 0.57
C ARG A 120 -3.29 -15.19 1.22
N ASP A 121 -3.27 -16.51 1.09
CA ASP A 121 -2.19 -17.35 1.60
C ASP A 121 -0.90 -17.14 0.80
N TYR A 122 0.24 -17.21 1.45
CA TYR A 122 1.53 -17.00 0.80
C TYR A 122 1.98 -18.19 -0.05
N LEU A 123 1.75 -19.43 0.36
CA LEU A 123 2.22 -20.61 -0.39
C LEU A 123 1.15 -21.15 -1.33
N ASP A 124 -0.03 -21.45 -0.79
CA ASP A 124 -1.10 -22.10 -1.55
C ASP A 124 -2.00 -21.10 -2.29
N LYS A 125 -1.83 -19.79 -2.04
CA LYS A 125 -2.61 -18.70 -2.66
C LYS A 125 -4.12 -18.77 -2.40
N SER A 126 -4.60 -19.63 -1.49
CA SER A 126 -6.00 -19.69 -1.11
C SER A 126 -6.46 -18.34 -0.55
N VAL A 127 -7.72 -18.00 -0.81
CA VAL A 127 -8.32 -16.74 -0.35
C VAL A 127 -9.36 -17.08 0.72
N ARG A 128 -9.18 -16.51 1.92
CA ARG A 128 -10.18 -16.61 3.00
C ARG A 128 -11.00 -15.34 3.04
N LEU A 129 -12.32 -15.49 3.11
CA LEU A 129 -13.28 -14.40 3.24
C LEU A 129 -13.79 -14.31 4.67
N TRP A 130 -13.76 -13.13 5.26
CA TRP A 130 -14.08 -12.85 6.66
C TRP A 130 -15.24 -11.88 6.73
N GLU A 131 -16.21 -12.13 7.60
CA GLU A 131 -17.26 -11.15 7.92
C GLU A 131 -16.67 -10.06 8.83
N VAL A 132 -16.66 -8.80 8.41
CA VAL A 132 -15.97 -7.72 9.15
C VAL A 132 -16.62 -7.45 10.52
N GLY A 133 -17.94 -7.59 10.64
CA GLY A 133 -18.65 -7.34 11.90
C GLY A 133 -18.37 -8.36 13.01
N SER A 134 -17.97 -9.59 12.67
CA SER A 134 -17.74 -10.67 13.63
C SER A 134 -16.34 -11.29 13.55
N TRP A 135 -15.59 -10.98 12.50
CA TRP A 135 -14.34 -11.60 12.07
C TRP A 135 -14.39 -13.13 11.93
N LYS A 136 -15.59 -13.68 11.72
CA LYS A 136 -15.77 -15.11 11.42
C LYS A 136 -15.43 -15.39 9.96
N LEU A 137 -14.82 -16.56 9.73
CA LEU A 137 -14.54 -17.06 8.39
C LEU A 137 -15.86 -17.43 7.70
N LYS A 138 -16.17 -16.75 6.59
CA LYS A 138 -17.35 -17.01 5.74
C LYS A 138 -17.09 -18.17 4.79
N ALA A 139 -15.97 -18.11 4.08
CA ALA A 139 -15.61 -19.08 3.05
C ALA A 139 -14.10 -19.14 2.84
N THR A 140 -13.63 -20.25 2.27
CA THR A 140 -12.27 -20.40 1.77
C THR A 140 -12.33 -20.80 0.30
N ILE A 141 -11.79 -19.94 -0.55
CA ILE A 141 -11.62 -20.19 -1.98
C ILE A 141 -10.31 -20.96 -2.16
N PRO A 142 -10.34 -22.20 -2.68
CA PRO A 142 -9.14 -23.00 -2.90
C PRO A 142 -8.21 -22.33 -3.90
N GLY A 143 -6.93 -22.24 -3.52
CA GLY A 143 -5.84 -21.83 -4.41
C GLY A 143 -5.17 -23.03 -5.07
N ARG A 144 -3.84 -23.01 -5.12
CA ARG A 144 -2.97 -24.06 -5.64
C ARG A 144 -2.80 -25.21 -4.65
N LYS A 145 -2.63 -26.45 -5.10
CA LYS A 145 -2.30 -27.55 -4.19
C LYS A 145 -0.87 -27.36 -3.68
N ARG A 146 -0.68 -27.62 -2.39
CA ARG A 146 0.61 -27.52 -1.68
C ARG A 146 1.55 -28.68 -2.08
N ASN A 147 1.89 -28.82 -3.36
CA ASN A 147 2.78 -29.87 -3.87
C ASN A 147 4.06 -29.34 -4.53
N LEU A 148 4.55 -28.16 -4.10
CA LEU A 148 5.78 -27.54 -4.62
C LEU A 148 6.98 -27.61 -3.66
N GLU A 149 6.95 -28.51 -2.66
CA GLU A 149 8.16 -28.88 -1.91
C GLU A 149 9.31 -29.36 -2.83
N THR A 150 9.04 -29.71 -4.09
CA THR A 150 10.05 -30.24 -5.03
C THR A 150 10.86 -29.20 -5.81
N ARG A 151 10.73 -27.89 -5.59
CA ARG A 151 11.63 -26.87 -6.23
C ARG A 151 12.37 -25.97 -5.24
N ILE A 152 12.18 -26.16 -3.94
CA ILE A 152 12.69 -25.30 -2.86
C ILE A 152 13.96 -25.95 -2.23
N LYS A 153 15.00 -26.21 -3.04
CA LYS A 153 16.33 -26.64 -2.55
C LYS A 153 17.49 -25.73 -2.94
N SER A 154 17.24 -24.61 -3.60
CA SER A 154 18.26 -23.60 -3.89
C SER A 154 17.85 -22.29 -3.22
N GLY A 155 18.79 -21.60 -2.57
CA GLY A 155 18.61 -20.35 -1.82
C GLY A 155 18.02 -19.20 -2.62
N ILE A 156 16.74 -19.33 -2.98
CA ILE A 156 15.93 -18.41 -3.75
C ILE A 156 15.11 -17.60 -2.74
N SER A 157 15.32 -16.28 -2.72
CA SER A 157 14.44 -15.37 -1.99
C SER A 157 13.27 -14.98 -2.88
N PHE A 158 12.06 -15.29 -2.42
CA PHE A 158 10.83 -14.88 -3.06
C PHE A 158 10.55 -13.41 -2.73
N GLU A 159 10.80 -12.51 -3.67
CA GLU A 159 10.20 -11.17 -3.65
C GLU A 159 9.00 -11.18 -4.58
N GLU A 160 7.90 -11.78 -4.11
CA GLU A 160 6.62 -11.70 -4.79
C GLU A 160 5.89 -10.46 -4.24
N GLU A 161 5.77 -9.41 -5.06
CA GLU A 161 4.89 -8.27 -4.78
C GLU A 161 3.44 -8.72 -4.96
N PHE A 162 2.83 -9.29 -3.94
CA PHE A 162 1.39 -9.49 -3.97
C PHE A 162 0.69 -8.17 -3.69
N GLY A 163 -0.06 -7.72 -4.70
CA GLY A 163 -1.06 -6.69 -4.52
C GLY A 163 -2.20 -7.16 -3.59
N PRO A 164 -3.15 -6.26 -3.28
CA PRO A 164 -4.33 -6.59 -2.50
C PRO A 164 -5.16 -7.70 -3.18
N VAL A 165 -6.00 -8.38 -2.40
CA VAL A 165 -6.97 -9.32 -2.97
C VAL A 165 -8.02 -8.52 -3.77
N PRO A 166 -8.21 -8.78 -5.07
CA PRO A 166 -9.07 -7.96 -5.92
C PRO A 166 -10.53 -8.34 -5.74
N PHE A 167 -11.31 -7.42 -5.16
CA PHE A 167 -12.75 -7.42 -5.21
C PHE A 167 -13.25 -6.73 -6.47
N SER A 168 -14.41 -7.14 -7.00
CA SER A 168 -15.12 -6.33 -7.99
C SER A 168 -15.56 -5.00 -7.36
N PRO A 169 -15.71 -3.91 -8.14
CA PRO A 169 -16.09 -2.60 -7.61
C PRO A 169 -17.43 -2.59 -6.87
N ASP A 170 -18.35 -3.48 -7.24
CA ASP A 170 -19.64 -3.69 -6.56
C ASP A 170 -19.54 -4.55 -5.29
N GLY A 171 -18.37 -5.15 -5.02
CA GLY A 171 -18.12 -6.06 -3.90
C GLY A 171 -18.77 -7.44 -4.02
N GLY A 172 -19.41 -7.76 -5.15
CA GLY A 172 -20.12 -9.01 -5.35
C GLY A 172 -19.21 -10.22 -5.59
N SER A 173 -18.02 -9.99 -6.14
CA SER A 173 -17.09 -11.05 -6.54
C SER A 173 -15.64 -10.76 -6.16
N VAL A 174 -14.82 -11.80 -6.14
CA VAL A 174 -13.40 -11.75 -5.77
C VAL A 174 -12.58 -12.65 -6.69
N LEU A 175 -11.36 -12.23 -7.05
CA LEU A 175 -10.46 -13.06 -7.85
C LEU A 175 -9.48 -13.82 -6.96
N ALA A 176 -9.28 -15.10 -7.29
CA ALA A 176 -8.27 -15.95 -6.68
C ALA A 176 -7.45 -16.67 -7.75
N GLU A 177 -6.17 -16.89 -7.46
CA GLU A 177 -5.24 -17.59 -8.34
C GLU A 177 -5.25 -19.09 -8.06
N ARG A 178 -5.27 -19.90 -9.14
CA ARG A 178 -5.20 -21.36 -9.10
C ARG A 178 -4.00 -21.90 -9.86
N GLU A 179 -3.92 -23.22 -9.95
CA GLU A 179 -2.90 -23.92 -10.74
C GLU A 179 -3.03 -23.59 -12.23
N ASP A 180 -1.96 -23.83 -12.97
CA ASP A 180 -1.94 -23.74 -14.44
C ASP A 180 -2.45 -22.42 -15.01
N ASP A 181 -2.06 -21.33 -14.37
CA ASP A 181 -2.32 -19.95 -14.81
C ASP A 181 -3.83 -19.62 -14.91
N VAL A 182 -4.63 -20.27 -14.06
CA VAL A 182 -6.07 -20.05 -13.92
C VAL A 182 -6.36 -18.99 -12.85
N VAL A 183 -7.27 -18.08 -13.16
CA VAL A 183 -7.90 -17.17 -12.19
C VAL A 183 -9.37 -17.55 -12.03
N THR A 184 -9.85 -17.69 -10.80
CA THR A 184 -11.26 -17.92 -10.52
C THR A 184 -11.94 -16.63 -10.14
N VAL A 185 -13.16 -16.45 -10.64
CA VAL A 185 -14.09 -15.41 -10.16
C VAL A 185 -15.09 -16.10 -9.23
N SER A 186 -15.09 -15.70 -7.96
CA SER A 186 -15.93 -16.31 -6.94
C SER A 186 -16.88 -15.29 -6.30
N ASP A 187 -18.09 -15.73 -5.96
CA ASP A 187 -19.07 -14.91 -5.24
C ASP A 187 -18.60 -14.65 -3.80
N VAL A 188 -18.62 -13.38 -3.39
CA VAL A 188 -18.17 -12.98 -2.04
C VAL A 188 -19.05 -13.53 -0.91
N PRO A 189 -20.39 -13.62 -1.03
CA PRO A 189 -21.22 -14.16 0.03
C PRO A 189 -20.96 -15.65 0.33
N SER A 190 -20.78 -16.47 -0.71
CA SER A 190 -20.71 -17.94 -0.60
C SER A 190 -19.29 -18.50 -0.76
N GLY A 191 -18.38 -17.76 -1.38
CA GLY A 191 -17.08 -18.26 -1.86
C GLY A 191 -17.19 -19.26 -3.01
N GLN A 192 -18.38 -19.46 -3.58
CA GLN A 192 -18.56 -20.36 -4.71
C GLN A 192 -17.93 -19.78 -5.97
N GLU A 193 -17.34 -20.64 -6.78
CA GLU A 193 -16.78 -20.28 -8.08
C GLU A 193 -17.91 -20.04 -9.08
N ARG A 194 -17.94 -18.85 -9.67
CA ARG A 194 -18.85 -18.47 -10.75
C ARG A 194 -18.28 -18.84 -12.11
N MET A 195 -16.97 -18.61 -12.31
CA MET A 195 -16.29 -18.89 -13.57
C MET A 195 -14.76 -18.94 -13.41
N THR A 196 -14.09 -19.42 -14.46
CA THR A 196 -12.62 -19.52 -14.55
C THR A 196 -12.10 -18.79 -15.78
N LEU A 197 -10.97 -18.11 -15.62
CA LEU A 197 -10.26 -17.38 -16.64
C LEU A 197 -8.90 -18.06 -16.83
N LYS A 198 -8.70 -18.73 -17.96
CA LYS A 198 -7.47 -19.49 -18.22
C LYS A 198 -6.47 -18.67 -19.03
N HIS A 199 -5.39 -18.21 -18.38
CA HIS A 199 -4.32 -17.52 -19.06
C HIS A 199 -3.27 -18.53 -19.57
N ASP A 200 -3.58 -19.23 -20.67
CA ASP A 200 -2.69 -20.27 -21.22
C ASP A 200 -1.34 -19.69 -21.67
N THR A 201 -0.25 -20.14 -21.06
CA THR A 201 1.13 -19.72 -21.35
C THR A 201 1.65 -20.20 -22.71
N ARG A 202 1.00 -21.22 -23.29
CA ARG A 202 1.48 -21.90 -24.51
C ARG A 202 1.33 -21.05 -25.78
N ASP A 203 0.46 -20.05 -25.77
CA ASP A 203 0.23 -19.16 -26.93
C ASP A 203 1.41 -18.22 -27.20
N SER A 204 2.26 -17.95 -26.21
CA SER A 204 3.39 -17.02 -26.33
C SER A 204 4.64 -17.62 -27.00
N GLY A 205 4.64 -18.92 -27.30
CA GLY A 205 5.80 -19.65 -27.84
C GLY A 205 6.96 -19.84 -26.86
N ALA A 206 6.83 -19.38 -25.61
CA ALA A 206 7.83 -19.52 -24.56
C ALA A 206 7.83 -20.95 -23.99
N LYS A 207 8.46 -21.90 -24.70
CA LYS A 207 8.72 -23.25 -24.18
C LYS A 207 9.59 -23.18 -22.92
N GLU A 208 8.97 -23.48 -21.78
CA GLU A 208 9.51 -24.03 -20.51
C GLU A 208 10.76 -23.43 -19.84
N THR A 209 11.43 -22.46 -20.43
CA THR A 209 12.71 -21.96 -19.91
C THR A 209 12.49 -20.83 -18.90
N ALA A 210 12.26 -21.31 -17.68
CA ALA A 210 12.31 -20.63 -16.39
C ALA A 210 11.17 -19.65 -16.07
N LYS A 211 10.23 -20.12 -15.23
CA LYS A 211 9.41 -19.31 -14.31
C LYS A 211 10.25 -18.54 -13.25
N VAL A 212 11.56 -18.44 -13.45
CA VAL A 212 12.54 -17.93 -12.50
C VAL A 212 13.41 -16.91 -13.22
N MET A 213 13.44 -15.69 -12.73
CA MET A 213 14.22 -14.59 -13.32
C MET A 213 15.33 -14.18 -12.39
N LEU A 214 16.43 -13.67 -12.92
CA LEU A 214 17.50 -13.09 -12.12
C LEU A 214 17.39 -11.57 -12.15
N PHE A 215 17.14 -10.94 -11.01
CA PHE A 215 17.28 -9.48 -10.83
C PHE A 215 18.39 -9.25 -9.82
N GLY A 216 19.40 -8.43 -10.16
CA GLY A 216 20.54 -8.07 -9.29
C GLY A 216 21.15 -9.23 -8.49
N GLY A 217 21.20 -10.42 -9.09
CA GLY A 217 21.75 -11.64 -8.48
C GLY A 217 20.72 -12.54 -7.79
N THR A 218 19.47 -12.11 -7.63
CA THR A 218 18.40 -12.83 -6.93
C THR A 218 17.38 -13.45 -7.88
N ARG A 219 16.86 -14.63 -7.53
CA ARG A 219 15.92 -15.41 -8.35
C ARG A 219 14.45 -15.09 -7.98
N HIS A 220 13.61 -14.63 -8.90
CA HIS A 220 12.20 -14.25 -8.67
C HIS A 220 11.24 -15.14 -9.46
N PHE A 221 10.11 -15.51 -8.85
CA PHE A 221 9.02 -16.22 -9.54
C PHE A 221 8.01 -15.24 -10.15
N LEU A 222 7.49 -15.59 -11.32
CA LEU A 222 6.40 -14.86 -11.98
C LEU A 222 5.07 -15.27 -11.33
N ALA A 223 4.46 -14.36 -10.58
CA ALA A 223 3.11 -14.53 -10.03
C ALA A 223 2.07 -13.98 -11.01
N LEU A 224 0.87 -14.59 -11.05
CA LEU A 224 -0.24 -14.00 -11.79
C LEU A 224 -0.64 -12.68 -11.12
N GLN A 225 -0.68 -11.59 -11.89
CA GLN A 225 -1.37 -10.36 -11.46
C GLN A 225 -2.72 -10.28 -12.18
N THR A 226 -3.72 -9.84 -11.44
CA THR A 226 -5.08 -9.66 -11.94
C THR A 226 -5.77 -8.52 -11.22
N GLY A 227 -6.78 -7.93 -11.84
CA GLY A 227 -7.58 -6.87 -11.27
C GLY A 227 -8.78 -6.51 -12.14
N TYR A 228 -9.75 -5.86 -11.53
CA TYR A 228 -10.93 -5.30 -12.20
C TYR A 228 -10.64 -3.90 -12.75
N SER A 229 -11.31 -3.54 -13.84
CA SER A 229 -11.49 -2.13 -14.22
C SER A 229 -12.38 -1.43 -13.20
N ALA A 230 -12.28 -0.10 -13.10
CA ALA A 230 -13.01 0.68 -12.10
C ALA A 230 -14.55 0.58 -12.24
N ASP A 231 -15.04 0.37 -13.48
CA ASP A 231 -16.45 0.14 -13.79
C ASP A 231 -16.90 -1.33 -13.58
N GLY A 232 -15.95 -2.23 -13.27
CA GLY A 232 -16.21 -3.66 -13.05
C GLY A 232 -16.51 -4.44 -14.33
N LYS A 233 -16.42 -3.83 -15.52
CA LYS A 233 -16.72 -4.48 -16.80
C LYS A 233 -15.64 -5.46 -17.24
N TRP A 234 -14.39 -5.19 -16.88
CA TRP A 234 -13.24 -5.92 -17.38
C TRP A 234 -12.40 -6.50 -16.25
N ILE A 235 -11.81 -7.66 -16.51
CA ILE A 235 -10.72 -8.23 -15.70
C ILE A 235 -9.49 -8.31 -16.58
N PHE A 236 -8.32 -7.94 -16.06
CA PHE A 236 -7.05 -8.28 -16.71
C PHE A 236 -6.38 -9.46 -16.02
N THR A 237 -5.60 -10.24 -16.77
CA THR A 237 -4.64 -11.20 -16.22
C THR A 237 -3.30 -11.08 -16.93
N ILE A 238 -2.21 -11.18 -16.17
CA ILE A 238 -0.83 -11.34 -16.67
C ILE A 238 -0.16 -12.46 -15.88
N ASN A 239 0.66 -13.29 -16.52
CA ASN A 239 1.31 -14.47 -15.91
C ASN A 239 2.85 -14.45 -16.02
N GLY A 240 3.43 -13.29 -16.38
CA GLY A 240 4.86 -13.14 -16.60
C GLY A 240 5.38 -13.66 -17.94
N ASP A 241 4.50 -14.18 -18.80
CA ASP A 241 4.81 -14.29 -20.22
C ASP A 241 4.72 -12.91 -20.90
N LYS A 242 4.72 -12.91 -22.23
CA LYS A 242 4.69 -11.68 -23.00
C LYS A 242 3.28 -11.16 -23.25
N SER A 243 2.27 -11.66 -22.55
CA SER A 243 0.86 -11.39 -22.85
C SER A 243 0.07 -10.89 -21.65
N ALA A 244 -0.92 -10.06 -21.98
CA ALA A 244 -1.95 -9.60 -21.07
C ALA A 244 -3.29 -9.93 -21.69
N LYS A 245 -4.15 -10.60 -20.93
CA LYS A 245 -5.50 -10.97 -21.39
C LYS A 245 -6.53 -10.11 -20.70
N ILE A 246 -7.52 -9.66 -21.44
CA ILE A 246 -8.66 -8.89 -20.95
C ILE A 246 -9.91 -9.73 -21.14
N TRP A 247 -10.68 -9.88 -20.07
CA TRP A 247 -11.85 -10.73 -19.99
C TRP A 247 -13.06 -9.88 -19.66
N ASP A 248 -14.20 -10.20 -20.28
CA ASP A 248 -15.48 -9.68 -19.83
C ASP A 248 -15.77 -10.22 -18.42
N ALA A 249 -16.00 -9.32 -17.46
CA ALA A 249 -16.20 -9.68 -16.06
C ALA A 249 -17.57 -10.32 -15.78
N ALA A 250 -18.53 -10.21 -16.70
CA ALA A 250 -19.87 -10.77 -16.52
C ALA A 250 -19.94 -12.25 -16.92
N ASP A 251 -19.26 -12.64 -18.00
CA ASP A 251 -19.35 -14.00 -18.56
C ASP A 251 -18.01 -14.72 -18.74
N GLY A 252 -16.89 -14.04 -18.49
CA GLY A 252 -15.54 -14.62 -18.53
C GLY A 252 -15.02 -14.84 -19.94
N ARG A 253 -15.67 -14.29 -20.97
CA ARG A 253 -15.18 -14.40 -22.35
C ARG A 253 -13.93 -13.57 -22.54
N LEU A 254 -12.93 -14.16 -23.19
CA LEU A 254 -11.73 -13.44 -23.60
C LEU A 254 -12.12 -12.38 -24.63
N LYS A 255 -11.96 -11.11 -24.26
CA LYS A 255 -12.20 -9.97 -25.15
C LYS A 255 -10.97 -9.69 -26.01
N THR A 256 -9.82 -9.62 -25.37
CA THR A 256 -8.56 -9.20 -26.00
C THR A 256 -7.37 -9.98 -25.46
N ASN A 257 -6.43 -10.33 -26.36
CA ASN A 257 -5.12 -10.87 -26.02
C ASN A 257 -4.02 -9.91 -26.51
N ILE A 258 -3.46 -9.12 -25.60
CA ILE A 258 -2.34 -8.22 -25.87
C ILE A 258 -1.05 -9.04 -25.83
N THR A 259 -0.20 -8.92 -26.86
CA THR A 259 1.11 -9.57 -26.90
C THR A 259 2.22 -8.54 -27.11
N ASN A 260 3.24 -8.62 -26.26
CA ASN A 260 4.44 -7.81 -26.27
C ASN A 260 5.66 -8.58 -26.78
N ASN A 261 6.73 -7.85 -27.06
CA ASN A 261 8.02 -8.45 -27.42
C ASN A 261 8.81 -8.89 -26.17
N GLU A 262 8.45 -8.36 -25.00
CA GLU A 262 9.04 -8.62 -23.70
C GLU A 262 8.01 -9.12 -22.71
N ARG A 263 8.48 -9.74 -21.61
CA ARG A 263 7.62 -10.19 -20.52
C ARG A 263 6.92 -9.01 -19.87
N ILE A 264 5.66 -9.20 -19.50
CA ILE A 264 4.86 -8.21 -18.78
C ILE A 264 4.92 -8.51 -17.28
N TYR A 265 5.40 -7.55 -16.49
CA TYR A 265 5.59 -7.70 -15.05
C TYR A 265 4.46 -7.09 -14.23
N ARG A 266 3.89 -6.01 -14.74
CA ARG A 266 2.82 -5.29 -14.09
C ARG A 266 1.86 -4.78 -15.14
N ALA A 267 0.58 -4.83 -14.81
CA ALA A 267 -0.44 -4.14 -15.56
C ALA A 267 -1.37 -3.38 -14.61
N SER A 268 -1.98 -2.32 -15.13
CA SER A 268 -3.03 -1.59 -14.44
C SER A 268 -3.96 -0.96 -15.46
N PHE A 269 -5.26 -1.00 -15.20
CA PHE A 269 -6.19 -0.18 -15.94
C PHE A 269 -5.90 1.30 -15.70
N THR A 270 -6.21 2.14 -16.70
CA THR A 270 -6.39 3.58 -16.49
C THR A 270 -7.57 3.81 -15.54
N PRO A 271 -7.63 4.95 -14.82
CA PRO A 271 -8.70 5.20 -13.86
C PRO A 271 -10.12 5.15 -14.45
N ASP A 272 -10.27 5.51 -15.73
CA ASP A 272 -11.54 5.42 -16.47
C ASP A 272 -11.86 4.01 -17.02
N GLY A 273 -10.95 3.04 -16.83
CA GLY A 273 -11.08 1.67 -17.35
C GLY A 273 -10.89 1.51 -18.87
N SER A 274 -10.67 2.59 -19.61
CA SER A 274 -10.63 2.56 -21.08
C SER A 274 -9.31 2.02 -21.65
N GLY A 275 -8.23 2.10 -20.86
CA GLY A 275 -6.89 1.68 -21.25
C GLY A 275 -6.27 0.70 -20.26
N LEU A 276 -5.30 -0.10 -20.73
CA LEU A 276 -4.46 -0.95 -19.89
C LEU A 276 -3.00 -0.51 -20.06
N LEU A 277 -2.34 -0.08 -18.98
CA LEU A 277 -0.90 0.19 -18.99
C LEU A 277 -0.15 -1.09 -18.64
N THR A 278 0.71 -1.57 -19.55
CA THR A 278 1.59 -2.73 -19.32
C THR A 278 3.02 -2.26 -19.09
N VAL A 279 3.69 -2.84 -18.10
CA VAL A 279 5.11 -2.61 -17.79
C VAL A 279 5.92 -3.85 -18.17
N GLU A 280 6.87 -3.66 -19.07
CA GLU A 280 7.74 -4.70 -19.63
C GLU A 280 9.02 -4.90 -18.79
N GLN A 281 9.71 -6.03 -19.02
CA GLN A 281 10.94 -6.43 -18.34
C GLN A 281 11.99 -5.31 -18.24
N GLU A 282 12.27 -4.69 -19.38
CA GLU A 282 13.32 -3.67 -19.48
C GLU A 282 12.76 -2.27 -19.23
N GLY A 283 11.63 -2.16 -18.53
CA GLY A 283 11.02 -0.90 -18.12
C GLY A 283 10.20 -0.18 -19.19
N GLY A 284 10.07 -0.75 -20.39
CA GLY A 284 9.17 -0.23 -21.41
C GLY A 284 7.74 -0.19 -20.89
N MET A 285 7.04 0.92 -21.13
CA MET A 285 5.63 1.06 -20.76
C MET A 285 4.80 1.33 -22.00
N LYS A 286 3.73 0.55 -22.16
CA LYS A 286 2.82 0.65 -23.30
C LYS A 286 1.39 0.76 -22.81
N LEU A 287 0.63 1.64 -23.46
CA LEU A 287 -0.77 1.84 -23.17
C LEU A 287 -1.61 1.26 -24.29
N TRP A 288 -2.56 0.41 -23.91
CA TRP A 288 -3.43 -0.33 -24.83
C TRP A 288 -4.85 0.15 -24.67
N ASP A 289 -5.60 0.16 -25.76
CA ASP A 289 -7.05 0.33 -25.72
C ASP A 289 -7.70 -0.99 -25.29
N VAL A 290 -8.53 -0.95 -24.25
CA VAL A 290 -9.13 -2.16 -23.65
C VAL A 290 -10.16 -2.80 -24.58
N GLU A 291 -10.95 -1.99 -25.28
CA GLU A 291 -12.06 -2.44 -26.09
C GLU A 291 -11.59 -3.06 -27.41
N THR A 292 -10.55 -2.48 -28.03
CA THR A 292 -10.02 -2.91 -29.33
C THR A 292 -8.76 -3.76 -29.23
N GLY A 293 -8.03 -3.70 -28.11
CA GLY A 293 -6.73 -4.34 -27.93
C GLY A 293 -5.58 -3.73 -28.71
N THR A 294 -5.80 -2.56 -29.30
CA THR A 294 -4.78 -1.87 -30.10
C THR A 294 -3.83 -1.07 -29.21
N LEU A 295 -2.57 -0.95 -29.64
CA LEU A 295 -1.60 -0.10 -28.97
C LEU A 295 -1.98 1.37 -29.18
N ARG A 296 -2.29 2.09 -28.09
CA ARG A 296 -2.49 3.55 -28.13
C ARG A 296 -1.15 4.26 -28.27
N GLY A 297 -0.13 3.80 -27.54
CA GLY A 297 1.23 4.30 -27.68
C GLY A 297 2.18 3.86 -26.57
N GLN A 298 3.40 4.41 -26.62
CA GLN A 298 4.49 4.07 -25.70
C GLN A 298 4.69 5.19 -24.66
N VAL A 299 4.32 4.91 -23.41
CA VAL A 299 4.42 5.81 -22.25
C VAL A 299 5.82 5.82 -21.65
N ALA A 300 6.70 4.86 -21.99
CA ALA A 300 8.12 4.95 -21.66
C ALA A 300 8.96 4.07 -22.59
N PRO A 301 10.11 4.55 -23.08
CA PRO A 301 11.00 3.74 -23.89
C PRO A 301 11.64 2.60 -23.08
N LYS A 302 12.12 1.57 -23.77
CA LYS A 302 12.96 0.53 -23.18
C LYS A 302 14.21 1.14 -22.54
N GLY A 303 14.63 0.61 -21.40
CA GLY A 303 15.77 1.14 -20.64
C GLY A 303 15.47 2.45 -19.90
N HIS A 304 14.27 3.01 -20.05
CA HIS A 304 13.85 4.20 -19.29
C HIS A 304 13.84 3.94 -17.79
N LEU A 305 13.60 2.69 -17.40
CA LEU A 305 13.64 2.23 -16.03
C LEU A 305 14.72 1.15 -15.97
N GLU A 306 15.89 1.43 -15.40
CA GLU A 306 16.88 0.41 -15.00
C GLU A 306 16.95 0.37 -13.46
N GLY A 307 16.99 -0.83 -12.86
CA GLY A 307 17.07 -1.01 -11.40
C GLY A 307 15.74 -1.28 -10.66
N TYR A 308 15.81 -1.51 -9.35
CA TYR A 308 14.75 -2.16 -8.55
C TYR A 308 13.54 -1.32 -8.15
N MET A 309 13.60 0.02 -8.24
CA MET A 309 12.51 0.88 -7.76
C MET A 309 11.96 1.72 -8.90
N LYS A 310 10.99 1.12 -9.60
CA LYS A 310 10.31 1.66 -10.76
C LYS A 310 8.84 1.83 -10.43
N GLY A 311 8.32 3.04 -10.61
CA GLY A 311 6.91 3.32 -10.36
C GLY A 311 6.26 4.11 -11.48
N PHE A 312 4.95 3.94 -11.54
CA PHE A 312 4.07 4.86 -12.23
C PHE A 312 2.89 5.16 -11.33
N GLU A 313 2.27 6.30 -11.56
CA GLU A 313 1.03 6.71 -10.91
C GLU A 313 0.16 7.42 -11.94
N PHE A 314 -1.15 7.20 -11.86
CA PHE A 314 -2.12 7.99 -12.63
C PHE A 314 -2.59 9.17 -11.78
N SER A 315 -2.81 10.33 -12.41
CA SER A 315 -3.59 11.39 -11.79
C SER A 315 -5.01 10.91 -11.51
N ALA A 316 -5.66 11.46 -10.49
CA ALA A 316 -7.02 11.04 -10.08
C ALA A 316 -8.06 11.22 -11.20
N ASP A 317 -7.89 12.24 -12.06
CA ASP A 317 -8.73 12.48 -13.23
C ASP A 317 -8.41 11.57 -14.43
N GLY A 318 -7.41 10.71 -14.31
CA GLY A 318 -6.99 9.76 -15.34
C GLY A 318 -6.41 10.40 -16.60
N ARG A 319 -6.02 11.68 -16.57
CA ARG A 319 -5.47 12.38 -17.75
C ARG A 319 -3.96 12.27 -17.88
N THR A 320 -3.25 12.07 -16.76
CA THR A 320 -1.78 12.11 -16.72
C THR A 320 -1.21 10.86 -16.07
N ILE A 321 -0.09 10.37 -16.60
CA ILE A 321 0.76 9.35 -15.96
C ILE A 321 2.03 10.03 -15.50
N ALA A 322 2.40 9.87 -14.23
CA ALA A 322 3.74 10.13 -13.77
C ALA A 322 4.55 8.83 -13.83
N THR A 323 5.66 8.82 -14.57
CA THR A 323 6.69 7.77 -14.46
C THR A 323 7.86 8.30 -13.67
N PHE A 324 8.45 7.48 -12.81
CA PHE A 324 9.58 7.93 -11.99
C PHE A 324 10.64 6.84 -11.78
N THR A 325 11.88 7.31 -11.73
CA THR A 325 13.10 6.58 -11.37
C THR A 325 13.95 7.45 -10.44
N ALA A 326 15.07 6.90 -9.93
CA ALA A 326 15.95 7.60 -9.00
C ALA A 326 16.45 8.99 -9.45
N GLY A 327 16.33 9.36 -10.73
CA GLY A 327 16.75 10.67 -11.26
C GLY A 327 15.87 11.28 -12.36
N ASP A 328 14.79 10.62 -12.77
CA ASP A 328 13.97 11.04 -13.92
C ASP A 328 12.50 10.85 -13.59
N THR A 329 11.76 11.96 -13.43
CA THR A 329 10.30 11.96 -13.37
C THR A 329 9.75 12.59 -14.63
N ARG A 330 8.77 11.93 -15.23
CA ARG A 330 8.14 12.40 -16.47
C ARG A 330 6.62 12.32 -16.36
N LEU A 331 5.97 13.29 -17.00
CA LEU A 331 4.53 13.37 -17.13
C LEU A 331 4.14 13.02 -18.56
N TRP A 332 3.13 12.16 -18.70
CA TRP A 332 2.66 11.66 -19.99
C TRP A 332 1.16 11.83 -20.09
N ASN A 333 0.67 12.12 -21.29
CA ASN A 333 -0.75 12.17 -21.57
C ASN A 333 -1.33 10.75 -21.66
N VAL A 334 -2.35 10.44 -20.87
CA VAL A 334 -2.99 9.10 -20.91
C VAL A 334 -3.68 8.85 -22.25
N LYS A 335 -4.28 9.86 -22.88
CA LYS A 335 -5.03 9.66 -24.12
C LYS A 335 -4.12 9.42 -25.32
N THR A 336 -3.04 10.19 -25.44
CA THR A 336 -2.13 10.15 -26.60
C THR A 336 -0.88 9.32 -26.37
N ALA A 337 -0.58 8.96 -25.12
CA ALA A 337 0.68 8.36 -24.67
C ALA A 337 1.93 9.22 -24.98
N GLU A 338 1.75 10.51 -25.26
CA GLU A 338 2.86 11.42 -25.55
C GLU A 338 3.48 11.96 -24.26
N LEU A 339 4.78 12.21 -24.31
CA LEU A 339 5.50 12.90 -23.24
C LEU A 339 5.04 14.35 -23.17
N LEU A 340 4.47 14.75 -22.03
CA LEU A 340 4.12 16.15 -21.75
C LEU A 340 5.36 16.89 -21.24
N PHE A 341 5.95 16.39 -20.15
CA PHE A 341 7.05 17.08 -19.46
C PHE A 341 8.08 16.10 -18.93
N LYS A 342 9.34 16.52 -18.99
CA LYS A 342 10.43 15.94 -18.19
C LYS A 342 10.72 16.89 -17.04
N LEU A 343 10.59 16.42 -15.79
CA LEU A 343 10.77 17.25 -14.61
C LEU A 343 12.26 17.23 -14.20
N PRO A 344 13.01 18.35 -14.37
CA PRO A 344 14.44 18.34 -14.13
C PRO A 344 14.77 18.27 -12.64
N LYS A 345 15.84 17.54 -12.28
CA LYS A 345 16.29 17.41 -10.88
C LYS A 345 15.21 16.84 -9.93
N SER A 346 14.30 16.00 -10.44
CA SER A 346 13.31 15.27 -9.63
C SER A 346 13.88 13.93 -9.17
N GLU A 347 15.03 13.97 -8.50
CA GLU A 347 15.79 12.79 -8.10
C GLU A 347 15.14 12.16 -6.86
N GLY A 348 14.07 11.39 -7.05
CA GLY A 348 13.24 10.86 -5.97
C GLY A 348 12.99 9.36 -6.09
N THR A 349 12.62 8.74 -4.98
CA THR A 349 12.19 7.34 -4.94
C THR A 349 10.67 7.18 -5.05
N ASP A 350 9.93 8.28 -5.07
CA ASP A 350 8.47 8.29 -4.99
C ASP A 350 7.89 9.59 -5.56
N VAL A 351 6.64 9.51 -6.00
CA VAL A 351 5.83 10.66 -6.42
C VAL A 351 4.43 10.52 -5.82
N GLY A 352 3.67 11.60 -5.81
CA GLY A 352 2.26 11.58 -5.40
C GLY A 352 1.50 12.70 -6.07
N PHE A 353 0.39 12.40 -6.74
CA PHE A 353 -0.50 13.45 -7.26
C PHE A 353 -1.30 14.08 -6.12
N SER A 354 -1.58 15.38 -6.23
CA SER A 354 -2.61 15.99 -5.41
C SER A 354 -3.99 15.41 -5.78
N PRO A 355 -4.95 15.39 -4.84
CA PRO A 355 -6.28 14.81 -5.08
C PRO A 355 -7.05 15.45 -6.24
N ASP A 356 -6.80 16.74 -6.50
CA ASP A 356 -7.36 17.49 -7.63
C ASP A 356 -6.61 17.26 -8.96
N GLY A 357 -5.48 16.55 -8.94
CA GLY A 357 -4.66 16.24 -10.11
C GLY A 357 -3.81 17.39 -10.65
N HIS A 358 -3.92 18.61 -10.10
CA HIS A 358 -3.19 19.77 -10.62
C HIS A 358 -1.72 19.82 -10.22
N TRP A 359 -1.34 19.11 -9.16
CA TRP A 359 0.01 19.11 -8.65
C TRP A 359 0.59 17.70 -8.54
N LEU A 360 1.90 17.59 -8.80
CA LEU A 360 2.68 16.39 -8.51
C LEU A 360 3.73 16.73 -7.45
N ALA A 361 3.75 15.99 -6.34
CA ALA A 361 4.87 16.00 -5.41
C ALA A 361 5.90 14.94 -5.83
N THR A 362 7.18 15.27 -5.79
CA THR A 362 8.28 14.32 -5.99
C THR A 362 9.15 14.27 -4.74
N ALA A 363 9.50 13.06 -4.29
CA ALA A 363 10.53 12.86 -3.27
C ALA A 363 11.89 13.41 -3.74
N SER A 364 12.83 13.61 -2.81
CA SER A 364 14.18 14.09 -3.12
C SER A 364 15.28 13.29 -2.43
N ASN A 365 16.29 12.91 -3.19
CA ASN A 365 17.50 12.22 -2.78
C ASN A 365 18.70 13.16 -2.58
N ASP A 366 18.58 14.44 -2.96
CA ASP A 366 19.68 15.42 -2.96
C ASP A 366 19.99 16.02 -1.58
N LYS A 367 19.08 15.85 -0.60
CA LYS A 367 19.10 16.44 0.75
C LYS A 367 19.02 17.98 0.79
N GLN A 368 19.01 18.65 -0.37
CA GLN A 368 18.89 20.10 -0.51
C GLN A 368 17.42 20.55 -0.47
N THR A 369 16.49 19.61 -0.65
CA THR A 369 15.07 19.82 -0.45
C THR A 369 14.42 18.58 0.16
N ALA A 370 13.34 18.76 0.91
CA ALA A 370 12.52 17.65 1.39
C ALA A 370 11.58 17.07 0.31
N GLY A 371 11.51 17.70 -0.86
CA GLY A 371 10.63 17.31 -1.96
C GLY A 371 10.27 18.53 -2.82
N LYS A 372 9.79 18.28 -4.04
CA LYS A 372 9.41 19.34 -4.98
C LYS A 372 7.96 19.20 -5.38
N LEU A 373 7.32 20.33 -5.66
CA LEU A 373 5.93 20.40 -6.10
C LEU A 373 5.86 21.01 -7.49
N TRP A 374 5.24 20.30 -8.42
CA TRP A 374 5.22 20.61 -9.85
C TRP A 374 3.80 20.84 -10.32
N ASN A 375 3.59 21.84 -11.16
CA ASN A 375 2.34 22.01 -11.89
C ASN A 375 2.23 20.90 -12.94
N VAL A 376 1.14 20.13 -12.94
CA VAL A 376 0.94 19.01 -13.85
C VAL A 376 0.63 19.46 -15.28
N GLU A 377 -0.04 20.61 -15.43
CA GLU A 377 -0.44 21.18 -16.72
C GLU A 377 0.72 21.88 -17.43
N THR A 378 1.63 22.53 -16.69
CA THR A 378 2.75 23.28 -17.28
C THR A 378 4.11 22.60 -17.13
N GLY A 379 4.24 21.59 -16.26
CA GLY A 379 5.51 20.96 -15.93
C GLY A 379 6.46 21.83 -15.12
N GLU A 380 6.03 23.02 -14.71
CA GLU A 380 6.87 23.99 -14.01
C GLU A 380 6.97 23.69 -12.51
N LEU A 381 8.14 23.97 -11.94
CA LEU A 381 8.36 23.87 -10.50
C LEU A 381 7.59 24.99 -9.80
N LYS A 382 6.59 24.63 -8.99
CA LYS A 382 5.87 25.58 -8.12
C LYS A 382 6.75 26.00 -6.95
N LEU A 383 7.26 25.01 -6.20
CA LEU A 383 8.11 25.22 -5.04
C LEU A 383 8.99 24.00 -4.75
N ALA A 384 10.11 24.26 -4.09
CA ALA A 384 10.92 23.24 -3.44
C ALA A 384 10.75 23.37 -1.93
N LEU A 385 10.43 22.27 -1.25
CA LEU A 385 10.27 22.26 0.20
C LEU A 385 11.62 22.56 0.88
N PRO A 386 11.65 23.33 1.98
CA PRO A 386 12.87 23.59 2.75
C PRO A 386 13.66 22.31 3.09
N PRO A 387 15.00 22.37 3.08
CA PRO A 387 15.83 21.22 3.41
C PRO A 387 15.60 20.75 4.85
N VAL A 388 15.60 19.43 5.01
CA VAL A 388 15.50 18.73 6.31
C VAL A 388 16.77 17.93 6.63
N GLY A 389 17.78 17.99 5.76
CA GLY A 389 19.09 17.34 5.96
C GLY A 389 19.13 15.83 5.69
N TYR A 390 18.02 15.23 5.25
CA TYR A 390 17.89 13.80 4.97
C TYR A 390 17.23 13.56 3.61
N LYS A 391 17.46 12.37 3.04
CA LYS A 391 16.78 11.94 1.81
C LYS A 391 15.32 11.64 2.12
N THR A 392 14.43 12.12 1.27
CA THR A 392 13.01 11.80 1.32
C THR A 392 12.76 10.50 0.59
N VAL A 393 12.08 9.58 1.26
CA VAL A 393 11.78 8.22 0.77
C VAL A 393 10.39 8.15 0.13
N SER A 394 9.41 8.87 0.69
CA SER A 394 8.03 8.86 0.19
C SER A 394 7.35 10.21 0.41
N VAL A 395 6.40 10.53 -0.47
CA VAL A 395 5.60 11.76 -0.46
C VAL A 395 4.12 11.40 -0.65
N ILE A 396 3.22 11.98 0.14
CA ILE A 396 1.78 11.72 0.01
C ILE A 396 0.95 12.94 0.42
N PHE A 397 -0.04 13.30 -0.39
CA PHE A 397 -1.02 14.32 -0.03
C PHE A 397 -2.09 13.74 0.90
N ASN A 398 -2.64 14.58 1.77
CA ASN A 398 -3.92 14.26 2.38
C ASN A 398 -5.07 14.43 1.35
N THR A 399 -6.27 14.04 1.74
CA THR A 399 -7.41 13.88 0.82
C THR A 399 -7.94 15.17 0.21
N ASP A 400 -7.76 16.31 0.86
CA ASP A 400 -8.12 17.63 0.30
C ASP A 400 -6.94 18.35 -0.35
N GLY A 401 -5.73 17.75 -0.31
CA GLY A 401 -4.52 18.31 -0.90
C GLY A 401 -3.91 19.49 -0.15
N THR A 402 -4.43 19.85 1.03
CA THR A 402 -3.93 20.97 1.83
C THR A 402 -2.65 20.63 2.60
N LEU A 403 -2.46 19.35 2.93
CA LEU A 403 -1.28 18.82 3.59
C LEU A 403 -0.51 17.90 2.66
N LEU A 404 0.82 18.00 2.75
CA LEU A 404 1.75 17.04 2.17
C LEU A 404 2.54 16.41 3.31
N ALA A 405 2.62 15.07 3.35
CA ALA A 405 3.55 14.36 4.21
C ALA A 405 4.77 13.93 3.41
N THR A 406 5.96 14.16 3.96
CA THR A 406 7.21 13.60 3.44
C THR A 406 7.89 12.76 4.50
N THR A 407 8.45 11.62 4.11
CA THR A 407 9.09 10.68 5.04
C THR A 407 10.57 10.55 4.79
N ASN A 408 11.35 10.39 5.86
CA ASN A 408 12.78 10.11 5.78
C ASN A 408 13.21 9.14 6.91
N ASP A 409 14.52 8.90 7.03
CA ASP A 409 15.08 8.01 8.05
C ASP A 409 14.89 8.48 9.50
N LYS A 410 14.61 9.76 9.71
CA LYS A 410 14.50 10.39 11.02
C LYS A 410 13.07 10.66 11.46
N GLY A 411 12.13 10.83 10.55
CA GLY A 411 10.77 11.21 10.88
C GLY A 411 9.84 11.31 9.69
N VAL A 412 8.62 11.74 10.00
CA VAL A 412 7.64 12.23 9.03
C VAL A 412 7.47 13.74 9.22
N MET A 413 7.47 14.49 8.13
CA MET A 413 7.25 15.93 8.13
C MET A 413 5.91 16.23 7.47
N LEU A 414 5.12 17.11 8.09
CA LEU A 414 3.87 17.61 7.53
C LEU A 414 4.07 19.04 7.06
N TRP A 415 3.65 19.32 5.84
CA TRP A 415 3.83 20.60 5.16
C TRP A 415 2.48 21.17 4.75
N ASP A 416 2.34 22.49 4.81
CA ASP A 416 1.31 23.22 4.05
C ASP A 416 1.65 23.02 2.57
N ALA A 417 0.81 22.30 1.83
CA ALA A 417 1.06 21.96 0.44
C ALA A 417 1.01 23.19 -0.50
N GLN A 418 0.28 24.24 -0.11
CA GLN A 418 0.18 25.46 -0.90
C GLN A 418 1.44 26.32 -0.77
N ARG A 419 1.95 26.46 0.46
CA ARG A 419 3.05 27.38 0.81
C ARG A 419 4.40 26.71 0.94
N GLY A 420 4.45 25.38 1.08
CA GLY A 420 5.67 24.63 1.36
C GLY A 420 6.24 24.88 2.76
N THR A 421 5.43 25.42 3.69
CA THR A 421 5.87 25.69 5.06
C THR A 421 5.76 24.43 5.91
N LEU A 422 6.81 24.11 6.67
CA LEU A 422 6.79 23.00 7.61
C LEU A 422 5.83 23.29 8.76
N LEU A 423 4.83 22.43 8.95
CA LEU A 423 3.81 22.56 10.00
C LEU A 423 4.06 21.66 11.20
N ALA A 424 4.62 20.47 11.00
CA ALA A 424 4.96 19.56 12.09
C ALA A 424 6.10 18.59 11.75
N ARG A 425 6.83 18.15 12.77
CA ARG A 425 7.81 17.05 12.71
C ARG A 425 7.40 15.92 13.65
N LEU A 426 7.32 14.70 13.12
CA LEU A 426 6.98 13.48 13.85
C LEU A 426 8.21 12.58 13.95
N ASP A 427 9.05 12.78 14.98
CA ASP A 427 10.36 12.13 15.12
C ASP A 427 10.29 10.64 15.50
N GLU A 428 9.17 10.16 16.03
CA GLU A 428 8.92 8.73 16.28
C GLU A 428 8.33 8.03 15.04
N ALA A 429 7.71 8.78 14.13
CA ALA A 429 7.08 8.26 12.93
C ALA A 429 8.10 7.88 11.85
N ARG A 430 7.81 6.84 11.08
CA ARG A 430 8.63 6.32 9.98
C ARG A 430 7.74 5.94 8.82
N TYR A 431 8.33 5.71 7.65
CA TYR A 431 7.68 5.02 6.55
C TYR A 431 7.17 3.63 7.01
N PRO A 432 6.00 3.16 6.53
CA PRO A 432 5.06 3.81 5.60
C PRO A 432 4.28 4.96 6.21
N VAL A 433 3.62 5.74 5.38
CA VAL A 433 2.68 6.80 5.77
C VAL A 433 1.39 6.67 4.97
N ALA A 434 0.24 6.86 5.61
CA ALA A 434 -1.06 6.86 4.94
C ALA A 434 -2.02 7.83 5.65
N PHE A 435 -2.65 8.71 4.88
CA PHE A 435 -3.76 9.53 5.35
C PHE A 435 -5.07 8.76 5.24
N GLY A 436 -5.98 8.97 6.20
CA GLY A 436 -7.40 8.69 6.01
C GLY A 436 -8.03 9.70 5.04
N ARG A 437 -9.12 9.30 4.40
CA ARG A 437 -10.05 10.08 3.57
C ARG A 437 -10.66 11.25 4.32
N ASP A 438 -10.76 11.16 5.65
CA ASP A 438 -11.12 12.30 6.49
C ASP A 438 -10.11 13.47 6.42
N GLY A 439 -8.91 13.24 5.87
CA GLY A 439 -7.80 14.19 5.77
C GLY A 439 -7.15 14.56 7.11
N ARG A 440 -7.60 13.97 8.22
CA ARG A 440 -7.25 14.31 9.60
C ARG A 440 -6.66 13.14 10.37
N THR A 441 -6.86 11.92 9.88
CA THR A 441 -6.26 10.71 10.41
C THR A 441 -4.98 10.41 9.63
N LEU A 442 -3.91 10.09 10.36
CA LEU A 442 -2.64 9.67 9.76
C LEU A 442 -2.15 8.41 10.46
N VAL A 443 -1.81 7.38 9.67
CA VAL A 443 -1.11 6.20 10.17
C VAL A 443 0.31 6.22 9.64
N THR A 444 1.28 6.02 10.53
CA THR A 444 2.69 5.90 10.16
C THR A 444 3.28 4.61 10.70
N GLY A 445 4.38 4.15 10.10
CA GLY A 445 5.29 3.26 10.79
C GLY A 445 5.87 3.93 12.04
N GLY A 446 6.32 3.13 13.00
CA GLY A 446 7.03 3.54 14.20
C GLY A 446 8.27 2.69 14.42
N ARG A 447 8.97 2.92 15.53
CA ARG A 447 10.09 2.06 15.95
C ARG A 447 9.58 0.75 16.58
N ASN A 448 10.43 -0.26 16.61
CA ASN A 448 10.19 -1.51 17.34
C ASN A 448 8.88 -2.21 16.97
N ASP A 449 8.65 -2.44 15.68
CA ASP A 449 7.49 -3.16 15.16
C ASP A 449 6.14 -2.58 15.66
N THR A 450 6.01 -1.25 15.60
CA THR A 450 4.81 -0.51 16.02
C THR A 450 4.35 0.39 14.87
N ALA A 451 3.04 0.52 14.67
CA ALA A 451 2.45 1.58 13.88
C ALA A 451 1.89 2.68 14.80
N LEU A 452 1.84 3.91 14.32
CA LEU A 452 1.41 5.06 15.10
C LEU A 452 0.20 5.70 14.44
N LEU A 453 -0.86 5.90 15.22
CA LEU A 453 -2.08 6.55 14.80
C LEU A 453 -2.10 7.98 15.33
N TRP A 454 -2.18 8.94 14.43
CA TRP A 454 -2.17 10.36 14.72
C TRP A 454 -3.50 11.01 14.32
N ARG A 455 -3.91 12.01 15.10
CA ARG A 455 -5.00 12.94 14.75
C ARG A 455 -4.41 14.31 14.45
N ILE A 456 -4.84 14.89 13.34
CA ILE A 456 -4.37 16.16 12.80
C ILE A 456 -5.56 17.13 12.80
N GLU A 457 -5.39 18.24 13.49
CA GLU A 457 -6.44 19.24 13.68
C GLU A 457 -5.87 20.63 13.34
N PRO A 458 -6.50 21.38 12.41
CA PRO A 458 -6.17 22.79 12.22
C PRO A 458 -6.38 23.55 13.53
N ARG A 459 -5.43 24.43 13.88
CA ARG A 459 -5.67 25.40 14.95
C ARG A 459 -6.42 26.59 14.34
N LEU A 460 -7.63 26.83 14.82
CA LEU A 460 -8.48 27.96 14.44
C LEU A 460 -7.93 29.27 15.00
#